data_AF-X0UUG7-F1
#
_entry.id   AF-X0UUG7-F1
#
_cell.length_a   1.000
_cell.length_b   1.000
_cell.length_c   1.000
_cell.angle_alpha   90.00
_cell.angle_beta   90.00
_cell.angle_gamma   90.00
#
_symmetry.space_group_name_H-M   'P 1'
#
loop_
_entity.id
_entity.type
_entity.pdbx_description
1 polymer ?
#
loop_
_entity_poly.entity_id
_entity_poly.type
_entity_poly.pdbx_seq_one_letter_code
_entity_poly.pdbx_strand_id
1 'polypeptide(L)'
;MSAHTKTHGLTCPNCAGVVPVPEGTRIVTCPFCDRRSYIQGERGVRRWQVSNQTSRQQAMNSVTGFFSGMNKAFDLKREAEIKELFLVYLPYWR
;
A
#
# COMPACT_ATOMS: atom_id res chain seq x y z
N MET A 1 14.03 0.99 -6.51
CA MET A 1 13.86 -0.44 -6.82
C MET A 1 14.10 -1.22 -5.55
N SER A 2 13.06 -1.45 -4.74
CA SER A 2 13.19 -2.23 -3.49
C SER A 2 12.69 -3.65 -3.74
N ALA A 3 13.60 -4.60 -3.58
CA ALA A 3 13.33 -6.02 -3.66
C ALA A 3 12.41 -6.44 -2.50
N HIS A 4 11.14 -6.66 -2.79
CA HIS A 4 10.23 -7.32 -1.85
C HIS A 4 10.54 -8.81 -1.84
N THR A 5 11.05 -9.26 -0.70
CA THR A 5 11.31 -10.65 -0.32
C THR A 5 10.20 -11.58 -0.78
N LYS A 6 10.60 -12.67 -1.44
CA LYS A 6 9.79 -13.72 -2.05
C LYS A 6 8.47 -13.99 -1.32
N THR A 7 7.35 -13.67 -1.97
CA THR A 7 6.04 -14.23 -1.64
C THR A 7 6.10 -15.73 -1.92
N HIS A 8 6.34 -16.52 -0.87
CA HIS A 8 6.25 -17.98 -0.96
C HIS A 8 4.80 -18.36 -1.28
N GLY A 9 4.53 -18.67 -2.55
CA GLY A 9 3.25 -19.25 -2.94
C GLY A 9 3.07 -20.61 -2.29
N LEU A 10 1.86 -20.90 -1.81
CA LEU A 10 1.52 -22.21 -1.25
C LEU A 10 1.19 -23.17 -2.38
N THR A 11 1.66 -24.41 -2.30
CA THR A 11 1.24 -25.44 -3.26
C THR A 11 -0.18 -25.89 -2.94
N CYS A 12 -1.07 -25.84 -3.93
CA CYS A 12 -2.43 -26.34 -3.77
C CYS A 12 -2.43 -27.87 -3.60
N PRO A 13 -3.06 -28.44 -2.56
CA PRO A 13 -3.10 -29.89 -2.38
C PRO A 13 -3.95 -30.63 -3.41
N ASN A 14 -4.79 -29.92 -4.18
CA ASN A 14 -5.70 -30.54 -5.15
C ASN A 14 -5.11 -30.57 -6.57
N CYS A 15 -4.39 -29.54 -7.00
CA CYS A 15 -3.90 -29.43 -8.38
C CYS A 15 -2.38 -29.19 -8.48
N ALA A 16 -1.67 -29.18 -7.35
CA ALA A 16 -0.25 -28.85 -7.24
C ALA A 16 0.15 -27.45 -7.80
N GLY A 17 -0.82 -26.60 -8.14
CA GLY A 17 -0.58 -25.24 -8.61
C GLY A 17 -0.08 -24.33 -7.50
N VAL A 18 0.73 -23.33 -7.86
CA VAL A 18 1.21 -22.31 -6.92
C VAL A 18 0.09 -21.31 -6.65
N VAL A 19 -0.40 -21.28 -5.42
CA VAL A 19 -1.43 -20.35 -4.95
C VAL A 19 -0.72 -19.10 -4.42
N PRO A 20 -0.92 -17.93 -5.04
CA PRO A 20 -0.39 -16.68 -4.50
C PRO A 20 -1.08 -16.39 -3.16
N VAL A 21 -0.29 -16.09 -2.13
CA VAL A 21 -0.79 -15.70 -0.81
C VAL A 21 -0.56 -14.21 -0.63
N PRO A 22 -1.61 -13.37 -0.69
CA PRO A 22 -1.50 -11.98 -0.31
C PRO A 22 -1.22 -11.88 1.20
N GLU A 23 -0.36 -10.94 1.59
CA GLU A 23 -0.14 -10.63 3.00
C GLU A 23 -1.47 -10.30 3.69
N GLY A 24 -1.65 -10.74 4.94
CA GLY A 24 -2.86 -10.46 5.73
C GLY A 24 -4.13 -11.24 5.37
N THR A 25 -4.11 -12.05 4.30
CA THR A 25 -5.27 -12.86 3.88
C THR A 25 -5.26 -14.26 4.51
N ARG A 26 -6.41 -14.72 5.03
CA ARG A 26 -6.54 -16.05 5.66
C ARG A 26 -7.14 -17.12 4.76
N ILE A 27 -7.97 -16.69 3.80
CA ILE A 27 -8.69 -17.55 2.89
C ILE A 27 -8.23 -17.17 1.49
N VAL A 28 -7.56 -18.11 0.83
CA VAL A 28 -7.09 -17.94 -0.55
C VAL A 28 -7.83 -18.90 -1.46
N THR A 29 -8.12 -18.44 -2.68
CA THR A 29 -8.74 -19.26 -3.73
C THR A 29 -7.65 -19.65 -4.74
N CYS A 30 -7.53 -20.94 -5.01
CA CYS A 30 -6.62 -21.42 -6.05
C CYS A 30 -7.12 -20.99 -7.44
N PRO A 31 -6.32 -20.28 -8.26
CA PRO A 31 -6.75 -19.80 -9.57
C PRO A 31 -6.89 -20.92 -10.62
N PHE A 32 -6.45 -22.14 -10.30
CA PHE A 32 -6.44 -23.26 -11.25
C PHE A 32 -7.59 -24.25 -11.04
N CYS A 33 -8.12 -24.38 -9.82
CA CYS A 33 -9.16 -25.36 -9.51
C CYS A 33 -10.25 -24.83 -8.56
N ASP A 34 -10.30 -23.51 -8.34
CA ASP A 34 -11.26 -22.80 -7.49
C ASP A 34 -11.40 -23.29 -6.03
N ARG A 35 -10.47 -24.13 -5.58
CA ARG A 35 -10.43 -24.60 -4.21
C ARG A 35 -10.04 -23.48 -3.26
N ARG A 36 -10.90 -23.22 -2.28
CA ARG A 36 -10.64 -22.32 -1.16
C ARG A 36 -9.84 -23.05 -0.08
N SER A 37 -8.74 -22.46 0.35
CA SER A 37 -7.87 -23.00 1.39
C SER A 37 -7.69 -21.99 2.52
N TYR A 38 -7.68 -22.49 3.75
CA TYR A 38 -7.40 -21.70 4.94
C TYR A 38 -5.93 -21.82 5.33
N ILE A 39 -5.28 -20.69 5.59
CA ILE A 39 -3.86 -20.63 5.92
C ILE A 39 -3.69 -20.65 7.44
N GLN A 40 -2.95 -21.64 7.95
CA GLN A 40 -2.63 -21.81 9.37
C GLN A 40 -1.11 -21.73 9.58
N GLY A 41 -0.65 -20.78 10.39
CA GLY A 41 0.78 -20.57 10.67
C GLY A 41 1.03 -19.40 11.65
N GLU A 42 2.27 -19.26 12.11
CA GLU A 42 2.70 -18.12 12.91
C GLU A 42 2.50 -16.82 12.14
N ARG A 43 1.88 -15.84 12.82
CA ARG A 43 1.72 -14.51 12.25
C ARG A 43 3.05 -13.80 12.43
N GLY A 44 3.60 -13.24 11.36
CA GLY A 44 4.61 -12.19 11.50
C GLY A 44 4.08 -11.05 12.39
N VAL A 45 4.96 -10.14 12.82
CA VAL A 45 4.59 -8.97 13.63
C VAL A 45 3.34 -8.30 13.05
N ARG A 46 2.32 -8.08 13.89
CA ARG A 46 1.05 -7.46 13.45
C ARG A 46 1.33 -6.06 12.89
N ARG A 47 1.39 -5.95 11.57
CA ARG A 47 1.49 -4.67 10.87
C ARG A 47 0.08 -4.18 10.60
N TRP A 48 -0.24 -3.00 11.09
CA TRP A 48 -1.46 -2.30 10.66
C TRP A 48 -1.18 -1.75 9.27
N GLN A 49 -1.74 -2.37 8.26
CA GLN A 49 -1.75 -1.81 6.91
C GLN A 49 -2.96 -0.89 6.79
N VAL A 50 -2.68 0.39 6.58
CA VAL A 50 -3.70 1.38 6.23
C VAL A 50 -3.72 1.43 4.71
N SER A 51 -4.89 1.23 4.10
CA SER A 51 -5.03 1.41 2.66
C SER A 51 -4.66 2.84 2.29
N ASN A 52 -3.89 3.02 1.23
CA ASN A 52 -3.65 4.37 0.73
C ASN A 52 -4.98 4.94 0.20
N GLN A 53 -5.50 5.96 0.87
CA GLN A 53 -6.76 6.62 0.49
C GLN A 53 -6.55 7.79 -0.47
N THR A 54 -5.30 8.11 -0.82
CA THR A 54 -4.97 9.32 -1.61
C THR A 54 -4.07 8.98 -2.79
N SER A 55 -4.53 9.31 -3.99
CA SER A 55 -3.71 9.22 -5.18
C SER A 55 -2.64 10.31 -5.23
N ARG A 56 -1.55 10.08 -5.98
CA ARG A 56 -0.51 11.10 -6.19
C ARG A 56 -1.10 12.43 -6.70
N GLN A 57 -2.09 12.35 -7.61
CA GLN A 57 -2.73 13.54 -8.18
C GLN A 57 -3.58 14.27 -7.14
N GLN A 58 -4.32 13.54 -6.31
CA GLN A 58 -5.10 14.15 -5.23
C GLN A 58 -4.18 14.86 -4.23
N ALA A 59 -3.07 14.22 -3.83
CA ALA A 59 -2.08 14.84 -2.96
C ALA A 59 -1.48 16.11 -3.58
N MET A 60 -1.11 16.06 -4.87
CA MET A 60 -0.59 17.22 -5.60
C MET A 60 -1.59 18.38 -5.63
N ASN A 61 -2.86 18.08 -5.93
CA ASN A 61 -3.94 19.07 -5.97
C ASN A 61 -4.19 19.69 -4.59
N SER A 62 -4.11 18.90 -3.50
CA SER A 62 -4.23 19.42 -2.14
C SER A 62 -3.10 20.38 -1.78
N VAL A 63 -1.84 20.05 -2.12
CA VAL A 63 -0.69 20.92 -1.84
C VAL A 63 -0.73 22.20 -2.67
N THR A 64 -1.00 22.09 -3.97
CA THR A 64 -1.14 23.26 -4.86
C THR A 64 -2.33 24.14 -4.48
N GLY A 65 -3.42 23.54 -3.98
CA GLY A 65 -4.53 24.26 -3.37
C GLY A 65 -4.10 25.00 -2.10
N PHE A 66 -3.29 24.38 -1.24
CA PHE A 66 -2.74 25.02 -0.04
C PHE A 66 -1.86 26.23 -0.34
N PHE A 67 -1.18 26.28 -1.49
CA PHE A 67 -0.41 27.46 -1.91
C PHE A 67 -1.28 28.70 -2.14
N SER A 68 -2.59 28.54 -2.26
CA SER A 68 -3.54 29.65 -2.32
C SER A 68 -3.95 30.17 -0.92
N GLY A 69 -4.53 31.37 -0.89
CA GLY A 69 -5.07 31.99 0.33
C GLY A 69 -4.13 32.99 1.00
N MET A 70 -4.61 33.57 2.10
CA MET A 70 -3.90 34.60 2.87
C MET A 70 -2.85 33.99 3.80
N ASN A 71 -1.98 34.83 4.37
CA ASN A 71 -0.90 34.48 5.30
C ASN A 71 0.20 33.56 4.71
N LYS A 72 0.56 33.77 3.43
CA LYS A 72 1.65 33.08 2.72
C LYS A 72 2.39 34.06 1.82
N ALA A 73 3.55 33.65 1.29
CA ALA A 73 4.25 34.46 0.29
C ALA A 73 3.35 34.67 -0.94
N PHE A 74 3.34 35.90 -1.46
CA PHE A 74 2.42 36.30 -2.54
C PHE A 74 2.65 35.51 -3.85
N ASP A 75 3.90 35.19 -4.12
CA ASP A 75 4.39 34.46 -5.29
C ASP A 75 4.45 32.94 -5.07
N LEU A 76 4.08 32.43 -3.90
CA LEU A 76 4.20 31.02 -3.54
C LEU A 76 3.60 30.11 -4.60
N LYS A 77 2.38 30.40 -5.07
CA LYS A 77 1.71 29.56 -6.09
C LYS A 77 2.44 29.57 -7.44
N ARG A 78 3.14 30.65 -7.77
CA ARG A 78 3.85 30.83 -9.05
C ARG A 78 5.24 30.20 -9.02
N GLU A 79 5.93 30.29 -7.88
CA GLU A 79 7.35 29.96 -7.77
C GLU A 79 7.62 28.65 -7.00
N ALA A 80 6.64 28.12 -6.27
CA ALA A 80 6.83 26.87 -5.54
C ALA A 80 7.04 25.68 -6.47
N GLU A 81 8.10 24.92 -6.20
CA GLU A 81 8.41 23.67 -6.88
C GLU A 81 8.34 22.50 -5.90
N ILE A 82 7.54 21.49 -6.23
CA ILE A 82 7.46 20.25 -5.45
C ILE A 82 8.51 19.28 -5.99
N LYS A 83 9.65 19.22 -5.30
CA LYS A 83 10.79 18.36 -5.68
C LYS A 83 10.47 16.87 -5.50
N GLU A 84 9.78 16.52 -4.42
CA GLU A 84 9.46 15.15 -4.07
C GLU A 84 8.04 15.02 -3.54
N LEU A 85 7.42 13.88 -3.88
CA LEU A 85 6.11 13.50 -3.36
C LEU A 85 6.11 11.98 -3.23
N PHE A 86 6.01 11.49 -2.01
CA PHE A 86 5.97 10.07 -1.71
C PHE A 86 5.04 9.78 -0.55
N LEU A 87 4.57 8.55 -0.48
CA LEU A 87 3.74 8.10 0.62
C LEU A 87 4.65 7.68 1.78
N VAL A 88 4.47 8.32 2.94
CA VAL A 88 5.16 7.94 4.17
C VAL A 88 4.15 7.44 5.20
N TYR A 89 4.48 6.32 5.85
CA TYR A 89 3.74 5.87 7.02
C TYR A 89 4.31 6.56 8.25
N LEU A 90 3.50 7.42 8.87
CA LEU A 90 3.80 8.05 10.16
C LEU A 90 3.07 7.25 11.25
N PRO A 91 3.76 6.39 11.98
CA PRO A 91 3.14 5.69 13.10
C PRO A 91 2.84 6.73 14.19
N TYR A 92 1.56 6.90 14.53
CA TYR A 92 1.15 7.72 15.66
C TYR A 92 1.08 6.84 16.91
N TRP A 93 1.93 7.16 17.89
CA TRP A 93 1.99 6.51 19.19
C TRP A 93 1.49 7.57 20.17
N ARG A 94 0.40 7.29 20.89
CA ARG A 94 -0.13 8.18 21.93
C ARG A 94 0.31 7.67 23.29
#